data_AF-F4HDA4-F1
#
_entry.id   AF-F4HDA4-F1
#
_cell.length_a   1.000
_cell.length_b   1.000
_cell.length_c   1.000
_cell.angle_alpha   90.00
_cell.angle_beta   90.00
_cell.angle_gamma   90.00
#
_symmetry.space_group_name_H-M   'P 1'
#
loop_
_entity.id
_entity.type
_entity.pdbx_description
1 polymer ?
#
loop_
_entity_poly.entity_id
_entity_poly.type
_entity_poly.pdbx_seq_one_letter_code
_entity_poly.pdbx_strand_id
1 'polypeptide(L)'
;MAKKIDPQNITKLITLIGGKDNIASATHCITRLRFVLNDTAKADVKAIENLPMVKGCFTNAGQFQVVIGPEVDLYYKELVKQTSISEVSKDDVKAAARQNMKWHERLISHFAEIFIPLLPALISGGLILGFRNVIGDIPFSDGKTLVQTSPMWQTIYDFLWLIGEAIFFYLPVGICWSTVKKMGGSPILGIVLGVTLVSPQLMNSYGLGTQIPEVWDFGLFTIDKVGYQAQVIPSIMAGLTLGWLETRLRKIVPDSLNLVIVPVVSLIIAVFLAHSIIGPIGREIGNGVAYVVRAAMTGSFAPIGAALFGFLYAPLVITGVHQTTLAIDMQMIQSMGGTPVWPLIALSNIAQASAVLAIVLVSKKANEREISVPAAIRSNRTGNVRYQFKISFPYAMRNDRFCIRRIALRFQWSVG
;
A
#
# COMPACT_ATOMS: atom_id res chain seq x y z
N MET A 1 -7.97 -24.44 32.73
CA MET A 1 -8.48 -23.40 33.66
C MET A 1 -8.63 -22.09 32.89
N ALA A 2 -9.84 -21.53 32.81
CA ALA A 2 -10.00 -20.17 32.28
C ALA A 2 -9.28 -19.20 33.21
N LYS A 3 -8.32 -18.43 32.68
CA LYS A 3 -7.60 -17.43 33.44
C LYS A 3 -8.62 -16.42 33.97
N LYS A 4 -8.74 -16.29 35.29
CA LYS A 4 -9.59 -15.27 35.92
C LYS A 4 -8.98 -13.91 35.62
N ILE A 5 -9.73 -13.08 34.92
CA ILE A 5 -9.42 -11.67 34.70
C ILE A 5 -9.80 -10.93 35.99
N ASP A 6 -8.99 -9.98 36.42
CA ASP A 6 -9.37 -9.05 37.48
C ASP A 6 -10.12 -7.85 36.87
N PRO A 7 -11.44 -7.68 37.14
CA PRO A 7 -12.24 -6.59 36.59
C PRO A 7 -11.75 -5.20 36.99
N GLN A 8 -11.03 -5.08 38.11
CA GLN A 8 -10.49 -3.80 38.59
C GLN A 8 -9.45 -3.21 37.62
N ASN A 9 -8.76 -4.06 36.87
CA ASN A 9 -7.80 -3.62 35.87
C ASN A 9 -8.48 -2.87 34.71
N ILE A 10 -9.68 -3.29 34.31
CA ILE A 10 -10.47 -2.57 33.31
C ILE A 10 -11.02 -1.27 33.88
N THR A 11 -11.49 -1.26 35.13
CA THR A 11 -11.96 -0.03 35.78
C THR A 11 -10.84 1.00 35.87
N LYS A 12 -9.63 0.59 36.30
CA LYS A 12 -8.44 1.47 36.32
C LYS A 12 -8.08 1.95 34.92
N LEU A 13 -8.13 1.07 33.91
CA LEU A 13 -7.87 1.45 32.53
C LEU A 13 -8.85 2.52 32.05
N ILE A 14 -10.16 2.37 32.32
CA ILE A 14 -11.20 3.35 31.95
C ILE A 14 -10.93 4.70 32.62
N THR A 15 -10.56 4.71 33.89
CA THR A 15 -10.19 5.95 34.59
C THR A 15 -8.97 6.61 33.95
N LEU A 16 -7.92 5.84 33.67
CA LEU A 16 -6.66 6.35 33.14
C LEU A 16 -6.75 6.83 31.68
N ILE A 17 -7.74 6.36 30.91
CA ILE A 17 -8.03 6.89 29.56
C ILE A 17 -8.95 8.11 29.58
N GLY A 18 -9.28 8.66 30.74
CA GLY A 18 -10.11 9.87 30.88
C GLY A 18 -11.60 9.62 31.13
N GLY A 19 -11.97 8.40 31.51
CA GLY A 19 -13.34 8.01 31.84
C GLY A 19 -14.15 7.47 30.65
N LYS A 20 -15.34 6.93 30.95
CA LYS A 20 -16.25 6.34 29.95
C LYS A 20 -16.67 7.35 28.86
N ASP A 21 -16.87 8.61 29.24
CA ASP A 21 -17.33 9.68 28.34
C ASP A 21 -16.22 10.11 27.36
N ASN A 22 -14.97 9.74 27.64
CA ASN A 22 -13.86 9.97 26.72
C ASN A 22 -13.74 8.88 25.65
N ILE A 23 -14.50 7.78 25.74
CA ILE A 23 -14.43 6.68 24.79
C ILE A 23 -15.52 6.88 23.74
N ALA A 24 -15.13 7.33 22.54
CA ALA A 24 -16.04 7.45 21.41
C ALA A 24 -16.45 6.07 20.87
N SER A 25 -15.49 5.15 20.79
CA SER A 25 -15.75 3.75 20.43
C SER A 25 -14.56 2.86 20.82
N ALA A 26 -14.82 1.55 20.97
CA ALA A 26 -13.80 0.57 21.27
C ALA A 26 -13.96 -0.68 20.39
N THR A 27 -12.84 -1.31 20.03
CA THR A 27 -12.81 -2.61 19.36
C THR A 27 -11.57 -3.38 19.77
N HIS A 28 -11.44 -4.63 19.33
CA HIS A 28 -10.25 -5.43 19.58
C HIS A 28 -9.81 -6.22 18.33
N CYS A 29 -8.52 -6.52 18.28
CA CYS A 29 -7.97 -7.56 17.40
C CYS A 29 -7.44 -8.72 18.24
N ILE A 30 -6.62 -9.61 17.67
CA ILE A 30 -6.14 -10.82 18.36
C ILE A 30 -5.31 -10.49 19.62
N THR A 31 -4.60 -9.35 19.65
CA THR A 31 -3.69 -9.02 20.76
C THR A 31 -3.87 -7.63 21.40
N ARG A 32 -4.80 -6.80 20.92
CA ARG A 32 -4.85 -5.36 21.28
C ARG A 32 -6.28 -4.85 21.43
N LEU A 33 -6.52 -4.07 22.49
CA LEU A 33 -7.66 -3.19 22.60
C LEU A 33 -7.37 -1.90 21.82
N ARG A 34 -8.37 -1.39 21.11
CA ARG A 34 -8.27 -0.18 20.31
C ARG A 34 -9.41 0.75 20.69
N PHE A 35 -9.04 1.93 21.14
CA PHE A 35 -9.96 2.98 21.55
C PHE A 35 -9.89 4.12 20.55
N VAL A 36 -11.04 4.64 20.18
CA VAL A 36 -11.14 6.02 19.69
C VAL A 36 -11.54 6.87 20.88
N LEU A 37 -10.65 7.80 21.24
CA LEU A 37 -10.89 8.72 22.33
C LEU A 37 -11.43 10.05 21.79
N ASN A 38 -12.37 10.67 22.48
CA ASN A 38 -12.84 12.02 22.19
C ASN A 38 -11.71 13.04 22.40
N ASP A 39 -10.89 12.83 23.43
CA ASP A 39 -9.70 13.60 23.72
C ASP A 39 -8.53 12.67 24.09
N THR A 40 -7.55 12.57 23.19
CA THR A 40 -6.37 11.73 23.41
C THR A 40 -5.43 12.27 24.50
N ALA A 41 -5.50 13.57 24.85
CA ALA A 41 -4.63 14.17 25.86
C ALA A 41 -5.01 13.76 27.29
N LYS A 42 -6.25 13.30 27.50
CA LYS A 42 -6.72 12.80 28.80
C LYS A 42 -6.22 11.41 29.16
N ALA A 43 -5.58 10.71 28.22
CA ALA A 43 -5.05 9.37 28.47
C ALA A 43 -3.66 9.44 29.12
N ASP A 44 -3.55 8.92 30.34
CA ASP A 44 -2.26 8.80 31.04
C ASP A 44 -1.51 7.53 30.57
N VAL A 45 -0.78 7.69 29.46
CA VAL A 45 -0.01 6.63 28.82
C VAL A 45 0.96 5.95 29.80
N LYS A 46 1.63 6.71 30.66
CA LYS A 46 2.65 6.18 31.59
C LYS A 46 2.00 5.33 32.68
N ALA A 47 0.88 5.78 33.24
CA ALA A 47 0.15 5.01 34.23
C ALA A 47 -0.48 3.74 33.62
N ILE A 48 -0.96 3.81 32.38
CA ILE A 48 -1.54 2.66 31.66
C ILE A 48 -0.48 1.59 31.40
N GLU A 49 0.74 1.98 31.06
CA GLU A 49 1.87 1.06 30.84
C GLU A 49 2.27 0.26 32.09
N ASN A 50 1.98 0.78 33.29
CA ASN A 50 2.27 0.12 34.56
C ASN A 50 1.20 -0.90 34.98
N LEU A 51 0.08 -1.00 34.25
CA LEU A 51 -0.97 -1.96 34.58
C LEU A 51 -0.52 -3.39 34.25
N PRO A 52 -0.80 -4.40 35.11
CA PRO A 52 -0.24 -5.76 34.97
C PRO A 52 -0.58 -6.46 33.66
N MET A 53 -1.72 -6.14 33.05
CA MET A 53 -2.17 -6.72 31.78
C MET A 53 -1.59 -5.99 30.55
N VAL A 54 -0.95 -4.84 30.71
CA VAL A 54 -0.50 -4.00 29.60
C VAL A 54 0.95 -4.31 29.27
N LYS A 55 1.19 -4.75 28.04
CA LYS A 55 2.53 -4.99 27.49
C LYS A 55 3.09 -3.77 26.75
N GLY A 56 2.29 -2.71 26.64
CA GLY A 56 2.63 -1.43 26.05
C GLY A 56 1.39 -0.71 25.51
N CYS A 57 1.47 0.61 25.35
CA CYS A 57 0.39 1.40 24.78
C CYS A 57 0.93 2.41 23.76
N PHE A 58 0.09 2.76 22.78
CA PHE A 58 0.48 3.70 21.73
C PHE A 58 -0.70 4.23 20.95
N THR A 59 -0.57 5.45 20.43
CA THR A 59 -1.52 6.01 19.48
C THR A 59 -1.03 5.73 18.06
N ASN A 60 -1.87 5.13 17.22
CA ASN A 60 -1.59 4.95 15.81
C ASN A 60 -2.89 5.06 15.03
N ALA A 61 -2.84 5.79 13.90
CA ALA A 61 -3.97 5.99 13.02
C ALA A 61 -5.21 6.51 13.79
N GLY A 62 -5.01 7.51 14.65
CA GLY A 62 -6.09 8.14 15.44
C GLY A 62 -6.76 7.23 16.50
N GLN A 63 -6.22 6.02 16.72
CA GLN A 63 -6.67 5.09 17.76
C GLN A 63 -5.61 4.97 18.85
N PHE A 64 -6.03 5.08 20.10
CA PHE A 64 -5.22 4.70 21.25
C PHE A 64 -5.28 3.18 21.42
N GLN A 65 -4.14 2.51 21.34
CA GLN A 65 -4.03 1.05 21.37
C GLN A 65 -3.33 0.60 22.65
N VAL A 66 -3.92 -0.41 23.30
CA VAL A 66 -3.37 -1.04 24.49
C VAL A 66 -3.08 -2.50 24.15
N VAL A 67 -1.81 -2.89 24.22
CA VAL A 67 -1.34 -4.25 23.93
C VAL A 67 -1.52 -5.10 25.17
N ILE A 68 -2.31 -6.16 25.07
CA ILE A 68 -2.57 -7.08 26.19
C ILE A 68 -1.99 -8.47 25.86
N GLY A 69 -2.28 -8.98 24.67
CA GLY A 69 -1.93 -10.33 24.24
C GLY A 69 -3.16 -11.16 23.86
N PRO A 70 -3.01 -12.49 23.71
CA PRO A 70 -4.05 -13.38 23.16
C PRO A 70 -5.38 -13.36 23.94
N GLU A 71 -5.35 -12.93 25.21
CA GLU A 71 -6.49 -12.92 26.11
C GLU A 71 -7.36 -11.67 25.97
N VAL A 72 -7.11 -10.82 24.97
CA VAL A 72 -7.75 -9.51 24.83
C VAL A 72 -9.28 -9.54 24.68
N ASP A 73 -9.84 -10.61 24.10
CA ASP A 73 -11.31 -10.79 23.98
C ASP A 73 -12.00 -10.79 25.35
N LEU A 74 -11.35 -11.38 26.35
CA LEU A 74 -11.83 -11.45 27.72
C LEU A 74 -11.90 -10.04 28.36
N TYR A 75 -10.86 -9.22 28.15
CA TYR A 75 -10.80 -7.84 28.61
C TYR A 75 -11.78 -6.92 27.87
N TYR A 76 -12.02 -7.16 26.58
CA TYR A 76 -12.99 -6.42 25.78
C TYR A 76 -14.42 -6.65 26.27
N LYS A 77 -14.79 -7.90 26.54
CA LYS A 77 -16.12 -8.24 27.10
C LYS A 77 -16.39 -7.54 28.42
N GLU A 78 -15.38 -7.45 29.28
CA GLU A 78 -15.49 -6.74 30.56
C GLU A 78 -15.60 -5.22 30.36
N LEU A 79 -14.85 -4.66 29.40
CA LEU A 79 -14.95 -3.25 29.01
C LEU A 79 -16.35 -2.88 28.52
N VAL A 80 -16.93 -3.69 27.62
CA VAL A 80 -18.29 -3.46 27.10
C VAL A 80 -19.33 -3.49 28.22
N LYS A 81 -19.20 -4.44 29.17
CA LYS A 81 -20.07 -4.49 30.37
C LYS A 81 -19.99 -3.23 31.23
N GLN A 82 -18.78 -2.71 31.46
CA GLN A 82 -18.57 -1.55 32.35
C GLN A 82 -18.85 -0.20 31.69
N THR A 83 -18.79 -0.10 30.36
CA THR A 83 -18.90 1.18 29.64
C THR A 83 -20.24 1.37 28.93
N SER A 84 -21.04 0.31 28.77
CA SER A 84 -22.32 0.33 28.01
C SER A 84 -22.19 0.84 26.58
N ILE A 85 -20.97 0.89 26.03
CA ILE A 85 -20.70 1.25 24.65
C ILE A 85 -21.24 0.10 23.80
N SER A 86 -22.23 0.38 22.95
CA SER A 86 -22.77 -0.58 21.99
C SER A 86 -21.63 -1.21 21.19
N GLU A 87 -21.75 -2.48 20.80
CA GLU A 87 -20.75 -3.11 19.92
C GLU A 87 -20.71 -2.35 18.58
N VAL A 88 -19.78 -1.39 18.49
CA VAL A 88 -19.66 -0.49 17.34
C VAL A 88 -19.00 -1.26 16.20
N SER A 89 -19.52 -1.11 14.98
CA SER A 89 -18.93 -1.78 13.82
C SER A 89 -17.49 -1.32 13.62
N LYS A 90 -16.62 -2.21 13.10
CA LYS A 90 -15.20 -1.85 12.83
C LYS A 90 -15.06 -0.64 11.88
N ASP A 91 -16.07 -0.32 11.09
CA ASP A 91 -16.03 0.81 10.16
C ASP A 91 -16.39 2.13 10.84
N ASP A 92 -17.30 2.13 11.80
CA ASP A 92 -17.62 3.30 12.63
C ASP A 92 -16.44 3.68 13.53
N VAL A 93 -15.73 2.69 14.08
CA VAL A 93 -14.48 2.92 14.84
C VAL A 93 -13.39 3.55 13.95
N LYS A 94 -13.30 3.18 12.67
CA LYS A 94 -12.36 3.84 11.75
C LYS A 94 -12.78 5.27 11.43
N ALA A 95 -14.08 5.51 11.23
CA ALA A 95 -14.61 6.84 10.95
C ALA A 95 -14.33 7.81 12.11
N ALA A 96 -14.58 7.37 13.35
CA ALA A 96 -14.30 8.15 14.53
C ALA A 96 -12.78 8.38 14.73
N ALA A 97 -11.94 7.35 14.53
CA ALA A 97 -10.48 7.48 14.62
C ALA A 97 -9.91 8.53 13.68
N ARG A 98 -10.48 8.68 12.48
CA ARG A 98 -10.02 9.67 11.49
C ARG A 98 -10.18 11.11 11.98
N GLN A 99 -11.15 11.40 12.86
CA GLN A 99 -11.33 12.76 13.39
C GLN A 99 -10.07 13.24 14.14
N ASN A 100 -9.33 12.31 14.76
CA ASN A 100 -8.10 12.60 15.50
C ASN A 100 -6.82 12.62 14.65
N MET A 101 -6.89 12.31 13.36
CA MET A 101 -5.73 12.32 12.46
C MET A 101 -5.52 13.68 11.80
N LYS A 102 -4.25 14.04 11.54
CA LYS A 102 -3.91 15.19 10.69
C LYS A 102 -4.29 14.92 9.23
N TRP A 103 -4.46 15.97 8.41
CA TRP A 103 -4.94 15.84 7.03
C TRP A 103 -4.07 14.90 6.15
N HIS A 104 -2.75 14.93 6.31
CA HIS A 104 -1.82 14.05 5.58
C HIS A 104 -1.88 12.61 6.07
N GLU A 105 -2.05 12.38 7.37
CA GLU A 105 -2.25 11.05 7.94
C GLU A 105 -3.58 10.43 7.47
N ARG A 106 -4.64 11.24 7.36
CA ARG A 106 -5.93 10.83 6.77
C ARG A 106 -5.75 10.40 5.31
N LEU A 107 -5.01 11.17 4.52
CA LEU A 107 -4.73 10.85 3.11
C LEU A 107 -3.96 9.53 2.99
N ILE A 108 -2.92 9.33 3.80
CA ILE A 108 -2.15 8.08 3.83
C ILE A 108 -3.02 6.90 4.29
N SER A 109 -3.88 7.09 5.31
CA SER A 109 -4.81 6.07 5.78
C SER A 109 -5.80 5.67 4.68
N HIS A 110 -6.36 6.65 3.98
CA HIS A 110 -7.23 6.43 2.85
C HIS A 110 -6.55 5.65 1.74
N PHE A 111 -5.32 6.01 1.40
CA PHE A 111 -4.55 5.29 0.39
C PHE A 111 -4.27 3.85 0.85
N ALA A 112 -3.81 3.67 2.09
CA ALA A 112 -3.51 2.35 2.65
C ALA A 112 -4.71 1.40 2.67
N GLU A 113 -5.92 1.91 2.94
CA GLU A 113 -7.14 1.09 2.94
C GLU A 113 -7.49 0.46 1.58
N ILE A 114 -7.11 1.12 0.48
CA ILE A 114 -7.28 0.58 -0.88
C ILE A 114 -6.31 -0.60 -1.09
N PHE A 115 -5.11 -0.51 -0.52
CA PHE A 115 -4.07 -1.52 -0.76
C PHE A 115 -4.11 -2.68 0.22
N ILE A 116 -4.53 -2.48 1.47
CA ILE A 116 -4.54 -3.53 2.50
C ILE A 116 -5.17 -4.85 2.01
N PRO A 117 -6.35 -4.85 1.37
CA PRO A 117 -6.95 -6.06 0.82
C PRO A 117 -6.14 -6.73 -0.30
N LEU A 118 -5.33 -5.96 -1.03
CA LEU A 118 -4.53 -6.42 -2.17
C LEU A 118 -3.17 -6.98 -1.75
N LEU A 119 -2.75 -6.69 -0.52
CA LEU A 119 -1.41 -7.05 -0.10
C LEU A 119 -1.10 -8.55 -0.11
N PRO A 120 -2.01 -9.47 0.24
CA PRO A 120 -1.74 -10.91 0.13
C PRO A 120 -1.38 -11.31 -1.30
N ALA A 121 -2.13 -10.84 -2.30
CA ALA A 121 -1.85 -11.11 -3.71
C ALA A 121 -0.48 -10.55 -4.13
N LEU A 122 -0.21 -9.29 -3.79
CA LEU A 122 1.07 -8.62 -4.12
C LEU A 122 2.29 -9.30 -3.48
N ILE A 123 2.15 -9.81 -2.25
CA ILE A 123 3.20 -10.58 -1.58
C ILE A 123 3.44 -11.88 -2.34
N SER A 124 2.38 -12.64 -2.61
CA SER A 124 2.49 -13.92 -3.31
C SER A 124 3.09 -13.76 -4.70
N GLY A 125 2.59 -12.79 -5.48
CA GLY A 125 3.10 -12.51 -6.83
C GLY A 125 4.55 -12.08 -6.82
N GLY A 126 4.95 -11.21 -5.88
CA GLY A 126 6.34 -10.80 -5.75
C GLY A 126 7.27 -11.96 -5.38
N LEU A 127 6.85 -12.84 -4.47
CA LEU A 127 7.64 -14.02 -4.07
C LEU A 127 7.79 -15.02 -5.22
N ILE A 128 6.72 -15.23 -5.98
CA ILE A 128 6.72 -16.11 -7.14
C ILE A 128 7.63 -15.55 -8.24
N LEU A 129 7.51 -14.27 -8.57
CA LEU A 129 8.40 -13.63 -9.55
C LEU A 129 9.85 -13.59 -9.08
N GLY A 130 10.10 -13.34 -7.80
CA GLY A 130 11.45 -13.39 -7.23
C GLY A 130 12.08 -14.77 -7.38
N PHE A 131 11.33 -15.83 -7.08
CA PHE A 131 11.79 -17.21 -7.29
C PHE A 131 12.00 -17.52 -8.78
N ARG A 132 11.08 -17.09 -9.64
CA ARG A 132 11.19 -17.23 -11.10
C ARG A 132 12.49 -16.59 -11.63
N ASN A 133 12.81 -15.38 -11.19
CA ASN A 133 14.01 -14.67 -11.62
C ASN A 133 15.30 -15.37 -11.14
N VAL A 134 15.29 -16.00 -9.96
CA VAL A 134 16.44 -16.82 -9.51
C VAL A 134 16.69 -17.99 -10.46
N ILE A 135 15.64 -18.64 -10.96
CA ILE A 135 15.79 -19.79 -11.87
C ILE A 135 16.22 -19.32 -13.28
N GLY A 136 15.62 -18.24 -13.76
CA GLY A 136 15.76 -17.80 -15.16
C GLY A 136 16.90 -16.83 -15.44
N ASP A 137 17.26 -15.97 -14.48
CA ASP A 137 18.09 -14.80 -14.73
C ASP A 137 19.44 -14.85 -13.99
N ILE A 138 19.59 -15.74 -13.00
CA ILE A 138 20.85 -15.91 -12.24
C ILE A 138 21.65 -17.08 -12.84
N PRO A 139 22.91 -16.86 -13.27
CA PRO A 139 23.79 -17.95 -13.67
C PRO A 139 24.24 -18.76 -12.44
N PHE A 140 24.10 -20.08 -12.51
CA PHE A 140 24.44 -20.99 -11.40
C PHE A 140 25.76 -21.73 -11.64
N SER A 141 25.83 -22.51 -12.72
CA SER A 141 26.98 -23.36 -13.05
C SER A 141 27.33 -23.17 -14.52
N ASP A 142 28.63 -23.05 -14.81
CA ASP A 142 29.17 -22.82 -16.17
C ASP A 142 28.59 -21.60 -16.90
N GLY A 143 28.19 -20.56 -16.15
CA GLY A 143 27.58 -19.35 -16.70
C GLY A 143 26.16 -19.55 -17.25
N LYS A 144 25.58 -20.75 -17.10
CA LYS A 144 24.22 -21.08 -17.53
C LYS A 144 23.22 -20.89 -16.39
N THR A 145 22.01 -20.47 -16.75
CA THR A 145 20.89 -20.34 -15.79
C THR A 145 20.24 -21.70 -15.55
N LEU A 146 19.50 -21.88 -14.46
CA LEU A 146 18.85 -23.16 -14.16
C LEU A 146 17.89 -23.58 -15.27
N VAL A 147 17.20 -22.61 -15.86
CA VAL A 147 16.35 -22.80 -17.04
C VAL A 147 17.10 -23.46 -18.21
N GLN A 148 18.36 -23.10 -18.43
CA GLN A 148 19.18 -23.63 -19.53
C GLN A 148 19.77 -25.02 -19.24
N THR A 149 19.71 -25.48 -17.99
CA THR A 149 20.25 -26.79 -17.59
C THR A 149 19.26 -27.95 -17.77
N SER A 150 17.95 -27.69 -17.71
CA SER A 150 16.93 -28.72 -17.86
C SER A 150 15.61 -28.17 -18.42
N PRO A 151 14.95 -28.88 -19.36
CA PRO A 151 13.60 -28.54 -19.82
C PRO A 151 12.56 -28.42 -18.70
N MET A 152 12.74 -29.14 -17.58
CA MET A 152 11.86 -29.02 -16.41
C MET A 152 11.88 -27.60 -15.83
N TRP A 153 13.07 -26.99 -15.72
CA TRP A 153 13.23 -25.65 -15.16
C TRP A 153 12.64 -24.57 -16.07
N GLN A 154 12.74 -24.73 -17.39
CA GLN A 154 12.05 -23.88 -18.37
C GLN A 154 10.53 -23.95 -18.16
N THR A 155 9.95 -25.14 -18.08
CA THR A 155 8.50 -25.30 -17.87
C THR A 155 8.04 -24.68 -16.55
N ILE A 156 8.82 -24.84 -15.47
CA ILE A 156 8.52 -24.19 -14.19
C ILE A 156 8.58 -22.66 -14.34
N TYR A 157 9.61 -22.13 -15.00
CA TYR A 157 9.77 -20.69 -15.21
C TYR A 157 8.58 -20.08 -15.98
N ASP A 158 8.11 -20.76 -17.03
CA ASP A 158 6.96 -20.33 -17.83
C ASP A 158 5.65 -20.46 -17.04
N PHE A 159 5.46 -21.55 -16.29
CA PHE A 159 4.28 -21.73 -15.44
C PHE A 159 4.19 -20.67 -14.34
N LEU A 160 5.31 -20.30 -13.71
CA LEU A 160 5.32 -19.25 -12.68
C LEU A 160 4.99 -17.87 -13.25
N TRP A 161 5.26 -17.62 -14.54
CA TRP A 161 4.88 -16.37 -15.20
C TRP A 161 3.36 -16.19 -15.22
N LEU A 162 2.59 -17.25 -15.50
CA LEU A 162 1.12 -17.22 -15.51
C LEU A 162 0.55 -16.64 -14.21
N ILE A 163 1.11 -17.03 -13.06
CA ILE A 163 0.66 -16.55 -11.75
C ILE A 163 1.09 -15.09 -11.51
N GLY A 164 2.32 -14.75 -11.90
CA GLY A 164 2.83 -13.38 -11.81
C GLY A 164 2.00 -12.40 -12.65
N GLU A 165 1.74 -12.77 -13.90
CA GLU A 165 0.92 -12.01 -14.83
C GLU A 165 -0.49 -11.79 -14.27
N ALA A 166 -1.15 -12.84 -13.77
CA ALA A 166 -2.47 -12.71 -13.16
C ALA A 166 -2.53 -11.68 -12.03
N ILE A 167 -1.46 -11.50 -11.26
CA ILE A 167 -1.43 -10.57 -10.11
C ILE A 167 -1.07 -9.15 -10.54
N PHE A 168 -0.05 -8.99 -11.38
CA PHE A 168 0.48 -7.66 -11.72
C PHE A 168 -0.20 -7.04 -12.94
N PHE A 169 -0.53 -7.84 -13.96
CA PHE A 169 -1.24 -7.36 -15.16
C PHE A 169 -2.65 -6.89 -14.80
N TYR A 170 -3.36 -7.67 -13.98
CA TYR A 170 -4.72 -7.39 -13.50
C TYR A 170 -4.74 -6.61 -12.18
N LEU A 171 -3.63 -6.02 -11.74
CA LEU A 171 -3.60 -5.15 -10.56
C LEU A 171 -4.67 -4.04 -10.59
N PRO A 172 -4.98 -3.40 -11.74
CA PRO A 172 -6.11 -2.47 -11.87
C PRO A 172 -7.45 -3.02 -11.38
N VAL A 173 -7.73 -4.32 -11.58
CA VAL A 173 -8.96 -4.99 -11.15
C VAL A 173 -9.12 -4.95 -9.64
N GLY A 174 -8.07 -5.37 -8.93
CA GLY A 174 -8.06 -5.34 -7.47
C GLY A 174 -8.17 -3.91 -6.93
N ILE A 175 -7.49 -2.96 -7.55
CA ILE A 175 -7.53 -1.54 -7.16
C ILE A 175 -8.93 -0.95 -7.34
N CYS A 176 -9.57 -1.14 -8.50
CA CYS A 176 -10.90 -0.62 -8.76
C CYS A 176 -11.93 -1.23 -7.81
N TRP A 177 -11.89 -2.56 -7.60
CA TRP A 177 -12.71 -3.24 -6.61
C TRP A 177 -12.57 -2.64 -5.21
N SER A 178 -11.33 -2.50 -4.73
CA SER A 178 -11.08 -2.01 -3.37
C SER A 178 -11.47 -0.53 -3.22
N THR A 179 -11.21 0.27 -4.25
CA THR A 179 -11.54 1.70 -4.28
C THR A 179 -13.06 1.92 -4.26
N VAL A 180 -13.80 1.24 -5.14
CA VAL A 180 -15.27 1.35 -5.21
C VAL A 180 -15.91 0.84 -3.91
N LYS A 181 -15.44 -0.30 -3.39
CA LYS A 181 -15.89 -0.84 -2.10
C LYS A 181 -15.70 0.18 -0.97
N LYS A 182 -14.54 0.84 -0.93
CA LYS A 182 -14.24 1.86 0.08
C LYS A 182 -15.13 3.09 -0.04
N MET A 183 -15.55 3.45 -1.25
CA MET A 183 -16.48 4.56 -1.47
C MET A 183 -17.94 4.22 -1.14
N GLY A 184 -18.25 2.96 -0.81
CA GLY A 184 -19.61 2.49 -0.59
C GLY A 184 -20.38 2.20 -1.89
N GLY A 185 -19.68 2.08 -3.02
CA GLY A 185 -20.26 1.60 -4.28
C GLY A 185 -20.27 0.06 -4.36
N SER A 186 -20.80 -0.46 -5.47
CA SER A 186 -20.91 -1.90 -5.74
C SER A 186 -19.55 -2.49 -6.10
N PRO A 187 -18.98 -3.39 -5.28
CA PRO A 187 -17.65 -3.92 -5.54
C PRO A 187 -17.53 -4.66 -6.88
N ILE A 188 -18.62 -5.30 -7.34
CA ILE A 188 -18.66 -5.98 -8.63
C ILE A 188 -18.48 -5.01 -9.81
N LEU A 189 -19.04 -3.80 -9.75
CA LEU A 189 -18.83 -2.79 -10.79
C LEU A 189 -17.37 -2.32 -10.83
N GLY A 190 -16.72 -2.24 -9.66
CA GLY A 190 -15.29 -1.98 -9.57
C GLY A 190 -14.46 -3.07 -10.27
N ILE A 191 -14.84 -4.35 -10.14
CA ILE A 191 -14.18 -5.45 -10.85
C ILE A 191 -14.38 -5.30 -12.36
N VAL A 192 -15.63 -5.08 -12.82
CA VAL A 192 -15.94 -4.93 -14.25
C VAL A 192 -15.18 -3.75 -14.86
N LEU A 193 -15.13 -2.60 -14.17
CA LEU A 193 -14.34 -1.46 -14.58
C LEU A 193 -12.87 -1.85 -14.74
N GLY A 194 -12.28 -2.46 -13.71
CA GLY A 194 -10.86 -2.82 -13.77
C GLY A 194 -10.53 -3.85 -14.85
N VAL A 195 -11.42 -4.82 -15.13
CA VAL A 195 -11.28 -5.75 -16.26
C VAL A 195 -11.34 -5.00 -17.59
N THR A 196 -12.22 -4.01 -17.70
CA THR A 196 -12.30 -3.15 -18.89
C THR A 196 -10.99 -2.39 -19.13
N LEU A 197 -10.38 -1.86 -18.06
CA LEU A 197 -9.11 -1.12 -18.13
C LEU A 197 -7.91 -1.97 -18.59
N VAL A 198 -8.01 -3.30 -18.52
CA VAL A 198 -6.94 -4.24 -18.92
C VAL A 198 -7.40 -5.19 -20.03
N SER A 199 -8.51 -4.87 -20.68
CA SER A 199 -9.12 -5.71 -21.71
C SER A 199 -8.13 -6.01 -22.85
N PRO A 200 -8.10 -7.24 -23.39
CA PRO A 200 -7.31 -7.58 -24.57
C PRO A 200 -7.67 -6.78 -25.83
N GLN A 201 -8.82 -6.10 -25.83
CA GLN A 201 -9.20 -5.16 -26.89
C GLN A 201 -8.36 -3.88 -26.88
N LEU A 202 -7.66 -3.61 -25.79
CA LEU A 202 -6.78 -2.47 -25.63
C LEU A 202 -5.34 -2.89 -25.89
N MET A 203 -4.58 -2.01 -26.53
CA MET A 203 -3.14 -2.17 -26.65
C MET A 203 -2.53 -2.25 -25.26
N ASN A 204 -1.71 -3.27 -25.06
CA ASN A 204 -0.98 -3.45 -23.83
C ASN A 204 -0.07 -2.24 -23.55
N SER A 205 -0.11 -1.68 -22.35
CA SER A 205 0.71 -0.52 -21.97
C SER A 205 2.22 -0.76 -22.12
N TYR A 206 2.68 -2.02 -22.08
CA TYR A 206 4.08 -2.36 -22.36
C TYR A 206 4.49 -2.08 -23.82
N GLY A 207 3.54 -1.97 -24.75
CA GLY A 207 3.77 -1.62 -26.15
C GLY A 207 3.87 -0.11 -26.40
N LEU A 208 3.67 0.74 -25.38
CA LEU A 208 3.80 2.19 -25.52
C LEU A 208 5.23 2.57 -25.91
N GLY A 209 5.38 3.28 -27.03
CA GLY A 209 6.68 3.71 -27.56
C GLY A 209 7.31 2.74 -28.55
N THR A 210 6.78 1.52 -28.71
CA THR A 210 7.19 0.58 -29.77
C THR A 210 6.09 0.36 -30.80
N GLN A 211 4.83 0.51 -30.39
CA GLN A 211 3.65 0.36 -31.24
C GLN A 211 2.80 1.63 -31.17
N ILE A 212 2.18 1.98 -32.30
CA ILE A 212 1.21 3.07 -32.38
C ILE A 212 -0.15 2.51 -31.95
N PRO A 213 -0.78 3.04 -30.90
CA PRO A 213 -2.09 2.56 -30.47
C PRO A 213 -3.14 2.87 -31.53
N GLU A 214 -4.05 1.91 -31.76
CA GLU A 214 -5.30 2.20 -32.45
C GLU A 214 -6.13 3.21 -31.66
N VAL A 215 -7.00 3.95 -32.35
CA VAL A 215 -7.87 4.95 -31.74
C VAL A 215 -9.35 4.60 -31.92
N TRP A 216 -10.17 4.99 -30.95
CA TRP A 216 -11.59 5.20 -31.19
C TRP A 216 -11.77 6.61 -31.74
N ASP A 217 -12.32 6.70 -32.95
CA ASP A 217 -12.61 7.97 -33.61
C ASP A 217 -14.11 8.31 -33.46
N PHE A 218 -14.39 9.41 -32.75
CA PHE A 218 -15.74 9.95 -32.56
C PHE A 218 -16.05 11.11 -33.52
N GLY A 219 -15.20 11.34 -34.53
CA GLY A 219 -15.28 12.42 -35.51
C GLY A 219 -14.78 13.78 -34.97
N LEU A 220 -15.16 14.13 -33.74
CA LEU A 220 -14.74 15.39 -33.09
C LEU A 220 -13.45 15.25 -32.27
N PHE A 221 -13.19 14.06 -31.74
CA PHE A 221 -12.02 13.75 -30.95
C PHE A 221 -11.70 12.25 -31.05
N THR A 222 -10.44 11.92 -30.80
CA THR A 222 -9.94 10.54 -30.79
C THR A 222 -9.53 10.13 -29.39
N ILE A 223 -9.71 8.86 -29.05
CA ILE A 223 -9.22 8.28 -27.80
C ILE A 223 -8.34 7.08 -28.14
N ASP A 224 -7.11 7.05 -27.62
CA ASP A 224 -6.22 5.91 -27.82
C ASP A 224 -6.74 4.68 -27.07
N LYS A 225 -6.78 3.53 -27.75
CA LYS A 225 -7.11 2.22 -27.18
C LYS A 225 -5.93 1.66 -26.39
N VAL A 226 -5.59 2.30 -25.29
CA VAL A 226 -4.46 1.92 -24.43
C VAL A 226 -4.97 1.36 -23.12
N GLY A 227 -4.47 0.19 -22.74
CA GLY A 227 -4.75 -0.45 -21.47
C GLY A 227 -3.94 0.17 -20.33
N TYR A 228 -4.38 -0.10 -19.11
CA TYR A 228 -3.76 0.40 -17.88
C TYR A 228 -3.06 -0.70 -17.10
N GLN A 229 -2.50 -1.68 -17.80
CA GLN A 229 -1.94 -2.86 -17.14
C GLN A 229 -0.79 -2.49 -16.22
N ALA A 230 -0.78 -3.09 -15.02
CA ALA A 230 0.08 -2.72 -13.90
C ALA A 230 -0.02 -1.26 -13.40
N GLN A 231 -0.85 -0.39 -13.99
CA GLN A 231 -0.93 1.02 -13.61
C GLN A 231 -1.83 1.23 -12.39
N VAL A 232 -1.28 1.94 -11.39
CA VAL A 232 -1.94 2.13 -10.10
C VAL A 232 -2.82 3.38 -10.08
N ILE A 233 -2.28 4.52 -10.51
CA ILE A 233 -2.95 5.82 -10.36
C ILE A 233 -4.19 5.93 -11.23
N PRO A 234 -4.14 5.63 -12.55
CA PRO A 234 -5.35 5.67 -13.38
C PRO A 234 -6.44 4.74 -12.86
N SER A 235 -6.07 3.58 -12.32
CA SER A 235 -6.99 2.62 -11.71
C SER A 235 -7.67 3.16 -10.45
N ILE A 236 -6.92 3.84 -9.56
CA ILE A 236 -7.51 4.51 -8.39
C ILE A 236 -8.46 5.61 -8.87
N MET A 237 -8.03 6.46 -9.80
CA MET A 237 -8.85 7.57 -10.29
C MET A 237 -10.13 7.09 -10.98
N ALA A 238 -10.04 6.05 -11.80
CA ALA A 238 -11.20 5.43 -12.45
C ALA A 238 -12.15 4.81 -11.40
N GLY A 239 -11.61 4.05 -10.44
CA GLY A 239 -12.39 3.50 -9.33
C GLY A 239 -13.05 4.58 -8.47
N LEU A 240 -12.36 5.70 -8.22
CA LEU A 240 -12.90 6.85 -7.49
C LEU A 240 -14.04 7.51 -8.28
N THR A 241 -13.86 7.65 -9.60
CA THR A 241 -14.87 8.21 -10.50
C THR A 241 -16.12 7.35 -10.52
N LEU A 242 -15.98 6.03 -10.67
CA LEU A 242 -17.11 5.11 -10.62
C LEU A 242 -17.82 5.12 -9.26
N GLY A 243 -17.07 5.00 -8.16
CA GLY A 243 -17.66 5.03 -6.82
C GLY A 243 -18.38 6.35 -6.53
N TRP A 244 -17.85 7.48 -7.02
CA TRP A 244 -18.50 8.78 -6.91
C TRP A 244 -19.78 8.84 -7.76
N LEU A 245 -19.72 8.44 -9.04
CA LEU A 245 -20.87 8.45 -9.95
C LEU A 245 -22.00 7.57 -9.42
N GLU A 246 -21.68 6.34 -9.02
CA GLU A 246 -22.66 5.38 -8.54
C GLU A 246 -23.36 5.88 -7.28
N THR A 247 -22.61 6.33 -6.27
CA THR A 247 -23.18 6.82 -4.99
C THR A 247 -23.96 8.12 -5.15
N ARG A 248 -23.65 8.94 -6.16
CA ARG A 248 -24.40 10.15 -6.48
C ARG A 248 -25.66 9.84 -7.27
N LEU A 249 -25.58 9.00 -8.30
CA LEU A 249 -26.74 8.59 -9.10
C LEU A 249 -27.79 7.87 -8.26
N ARG A 250 -27.39 7.05 -7.28
CA ARG A 250 -28.32 6.43 -6.31
C ARG A 250 -29.20 7.42 -5.54
N LYS A 251 -28.76 8.67 -5.39
CA LYS A 251 -29.53 9.74 -4.71
C LYS A 251 -30.44 10.52 -5.65
N ILE A 252 -30.21 10.42 -6.96
CA ILE A 252 -30.92 11.20 -7.98
C ILE A 252 -31.98 10.33 -8.67
N VAL A 253 -31.65 9.05 -8.92
CA VAL A 253 -32.51 8.10 -9.64
C VAL A 253 -33.59 7.55 -8.71
N PRO A 254 -34.87 7.51 -9.13
CA PRO A 254 -35.94 6.89 -8.36
C PRO A 254 -35.67 5.42 -8.04
N ASP A 255 -36.11 4.94 -6.87
CA ASP A 255 -35.81 3.58 -6.38
C ASP A 255 -36.24 2.47 -7.35
N SER A 256 -37.34 2.66 -8.09
CA SER A 256 -37.84 1.71 -9.09
C SER A 256 -36.88 1.48 -10.26
N LEU A 257 -36.01 2.44 -10.56
CA LEU A 257 -35.07 2.41 -11.68
C LEU A 257 -33.62 2.22 -11.24
N ASN A 258 -33.36 2.26 -9.92
CA ASN A 258 -32.02 2.27 -9.35
C ASN A 258 -31.20 1.04 -9.78
N LEU A 259 -31.81 -0.15 -9.75
CA LEU A 259 -31.16 -1.42 -10.12
C LEU A 259 -30.71 -1.50 -11.59
N VAL A 260 -31.29 -0.69 -12.48
CA VAL A 260 -30.98 -0.73 -13.92
C VAL A 260 -30.14 0.48 -14.31
N ILE A 261 -30.60 1.69 -13.99
CA ILE A 261 -29.99 2.92 -14.49
C ILE A 261 -28.66 3.20 -13.81
N VAL A 262 -28.57 3.09 -12.48
CA VAL A 262 -27.37 3.45 -11.74
C VAL A 262 -26.15 2.62 -12.18
N PRO A 263 -26.17 1.28 -12.19
CA PRO A 263 -24.99 0.51 -12.57
C PRO A 263 -24.58 0.72 -14.03
N VAL A 264 -25.56 0.84 -14.95
CA VAL A 264 -25.28 1.01 -16.39
C VAL A 264 -24.67 2.39 -16.66
N VAL A 265 -25.33 3.45 -16.19
CA VAL A 265 -24.90 4.84 -16.47
C VAL A 265 -23.59 5.15 -15.77
N SER A 266 -23.43 4.76 -14.50
CA SER A 266 -22.18 5.01 -13.78
C SER A 266 -20.99 4.30 -14.43
N LEU A 267 -21.16 3.06 -14.89
CA LEU A 267 -20.09 2.30 -15.53
C LEU A 267 -19.72 2.86 -16.90
N ILE A 268 -20.69 3.17 -17.76
CA ILE A 268 -20.44 3.75 -19.09
C ILE A 268 -19.67 5.07 -18.96
N ILE A 269 -20.14 5.97 -18.09
CA ILE A 269 -19.48 7.26 -17.87
C ILE A 269 -18.09 7.05 -17.26
N ALA A 270 -17.93 6.16 -16.29
CA ALA A 270 -16.62 5.89 -15.69
C ALA A 270 -15.60 5.35 -16.69
N VAL A 271 -15.99 4.39 -17.54
CA VAL A 271 -15.12 3.82 -18.59
C VAL A 271 -14.75 4.88 -19.61
N PHE A 272 -15.72 5.70 -20.06
CA PHE A 272 -15.47 6.80 -20.97
C PHE A 272 -14.48 7.81 -20.38
N LEU A 273 -14.70 8.27 -19.14
CA LEU A 273 -13.81 9.22 -18.46
C LEU A 273 -12.43 8.63 -18.19
N ALA A 274 -12.36 7.33 -17.91
CA ALA A 274 -11.09 6.62 -17.72
C ALA A 274 -10.18 6.74 -18.95
N HIS A 275 -10.73 6.53 -20.15
CA HIS A 275 -9.94 6.55 -21.38
C HIS A 275 -9.81 7.94 -22.02
N SER A 276 -10.84 8.78 -21.95
CA SER A 276 -10.82 10.12 -22.56
C SER A 276 -10.03 11.15 -21.77
N ILE A 277 -10.01 11.05 -20.44
CA ILE A 277 -9.44 12.10 -19.57
C ILE A 277 -8.35 11.53 -18.66
N ILE A 278 -8.69 10.51 -17.86
CA ILE A 278 -7.79 10.02 -16.80
C ILE A 278 -6.51 9.42 -17.41
N GLY A 279 -6.63 8.63 -18.47
CA GLY A 279 -5.51 8.04 -19.18
C GLY A 279 -4.54 9.05 -19.77
N PRO A 280 -5.01 9.97 -20.66
CA PRO A 280 -4.17 11.02 -21.21
C PRO A 280 -3.48 11.86 -20.15
N ILE A 281 -4.20 12.30 -19.11
CA ILE A 281 -3.59 13.06 -18.00
C ILE A 281 -2.52 12.23 -17.28
N GLY A 282 -2.79 10.96 -17.01
CA GLY A 282 -1.81 10.06 -16.39
C GLY A 282 -0.54 9.88 -17.22
N ARG A 283 -0.68 9.79 -18.55
CA ARG A 283 0.44 9.70 -19.49
C ARG A 283 1.25 10.99 -19.53
N GLU A 284 0.59 12.16 -19.61
CA GLU A 284 1.28 13.45 -19.60
C GLU A 284 2.04 13.70 -18.29
N ILE A 285 1.46 13.34 -17.14
CA ILE A 285 2.18 13.36 -15.86
C ILE A 285 3.39 12.42 -15.92
N GLY A 286 3.21 11.21 -16.45
CA GLY A 286 4.29 10.24 -16.63
C GLY A 286 5.43 10.77 -17.51
N ASN A 287 5.10 11.42 -18.63
CA ASN A 287 6.04 12.06 -19.55
C ASN A 287 6.79 13.22 -18.88
N GLY A 288 6.10 14.03 -18.07
CA GLY A 288 6.73 15.09 -17.28
C GLY A 288 7.73 14.54 -16.27
N VAL A 289 7.37 13.48 -15.55
CA VAL A 289 8.29 12.78 -14.64
C VAL A 289 9.47 12.18 -15.43
N ALA A 290 9.22 11.60 -16.62
CA ALA A 290 10.23 11.10 -17.54
C ALA A 290 11.31 12.13 -17.86
N TYR A 291 10.85 13.30 -18.26
CA TYR A 291 11.70 14.41 -18.61
C TYR A 291 12.58 14.85 -17.43
N VAL A 292 11.98 15.05 -16.25
CA VAL A 292 12.70 15.47 -15.04
C VAL A 292 13.72 14.42 -14.61
N VAL A 293 13.35 13.14 -14.61
CA VAL A 293 14.24 12.03 -14.23
C VAL A 293 15.39 11.92 -15.20
N ARG A 294 15.13 11.95 -16.52
CA ARG A 294 16.17 11.95 -17.54
C ARG A 294 17.12 13.14 -17.36
N ALA A 295 16.61 14.35 -17.17
CA ALA A 295 17.42 15.55 -16.96
C ALA A 295 18.26 15.46 -15.67
N ALA A 296 17.71 14.87 -14.60
CA ALA A 296 18.42 14.69 -13.34
C ALA A 296 19.50 13.59 -13.42
N MET A 297 19.33 12.60 -14.29
CA MET A 297 20.20 11.42 -14.38
C MET A 297 21.21 11.48 -15.53
N THR A 298 21.14 12.50 -16.39
CA THR A 298 22.07 12.72 -17.49
C THR A 298 22.83 14.03 -17.30
N GLY A 299 24.15 14.01 -17.52
CA GLY A 299 25.03 15.19 -17.37
C GLY A 299 25.88 15.21 -16.09
N SER A 300 26.53 16.35 -15.83
CA SER A 300 27.51 16.52 -14.74
C SER A 300 26.91 16.46 -13.32
N PHE A 301 25.60 16.70 -13.19
CA PHE A 301 24.87 16.63 -11.91
C PHE A 301 24.23 15.26 -11.65
N ALA A 302 24.46 14.27 -12.51
CA ALA A 302 23.87 12.93 -12.41
C ALA A 302 24.03 12.26 -11.02
N PRO A 303 25.16 12.38 -10.30
CA PRO A 303 25.28 11.80 -8.95
C PRO A 303 24.29 12.40 -7.94
N ILE A 304 24.04 13.72 -8.01
CA ILE A 304 23.09 14.41 -7.13
C ILE A 304 21.66 14.06 -7.52
N GLY A 305 21.36 14.01 -8.82
CA GLY A 305 20.05 13.60 -9.31
C GLY A 305 19.72 12.15 -8.97
N ALA A 306 20.69 11.23 -9.06
CA ALA A 306 20.56 9.84 -8.64
C ALA A 306 20.31 9.71 -7.13
N ALA A 307 21.04 10.47 -6.30
CA ALA A 307 20.84 10.50 -4.85
C ALA A 307 19.43 11.01 -4.47
N LEU A 308 18.99 12.10 -5.11
CA LEU A 308 17.66 12.67 -4.90
C LEU A 308 16.56 11.72 -5.36
N PHE A 309 16.72 11.10 -6.53
CA PHE A 309 15.78 10.10 -7.04
C PHE A 309 15.68 8.91 -6.10
N GLY A 310 16.81 8.35 -5.65
CA GLY A 310 16.82 7.24 -4.68
C GLY A 310 16.12 7.57 -3.36
N PHE A 311 16.26 8.81 -2.88
CA PHE A 311 15.56 9.31 -1.69
C PHE A 311 14.04 9.46 -1.92
N LEU A 312 13.63 10.00 -3.06
CA LEU A 312 12.22 10.24 -3.41
C LEU A 312 11.50 8.99 -3.95
N TYR A 313 12.24 7.94 -4.32
CA TYR A 313 11.69 6.72 -4.88
C TYR A 313 10.70 6.05 -3.92
N ALA A 314 11.02 5.98 -2.63
CA ALA A 314 10.17 5.29 -1.67
C ALA A 314 8.78 5.96 -1.51
N PRO A 315 8.68 7.31 -1.39
CA PRO A 315 7.41 8.04 -1.56
C PRO A 315 6.70 7.80 -2.91
N LEU A 316 7.43 7.77 -4.03
CA LEU A 316 6.86 7.50 -5.36
C LEU A 316 6.26 6.09 -5.48
N VAL A 317 6.83 5.13 -4.76
CA VAL A 317 6.29 3.76 -4.71
C VAL A 317 4.97 3.71 -3.96
N ILE A 318 4.83 4.49 -2.89
CA ILE A 318 3.57 4.62 -2.16
C ILE A 318 2.51 5.15 -3.09
N THR A 319 2.72 6.30 -3.73
CA THR A 319 1.70 6.94 -4.58
C THR A 319 1.35 6.12 -5.82
N GLY A 320 2.19 5.14 -6.19
CA GLY A 320 2.01 4.35 -7.40
C GLY A 320 2.57 5.02 -8.66
N VAL A 321 3.09 6.25 -8.55
CA VAL A 321 3.71 6.99 -9.67
C VAL A 321 4.92 6.23 -10.19
N HIS A 322 5.63 5.46 -9.35
CA HIS A 322 6.77 4.66 -9.81
C HIS A 322 6.47 3.75 -11.02
N GLN A 323 5.22 3.32 -11.25
CA GLN A 323 4.90 2.51 -12.45
C GLN A 323 5.01 3.32 -13.75
N THR A 324 4.91 4.65 -13.69
CA THR A 324 5.19 5.51 -14.86
C THR A 324 6.68 5.54 -15.18
N THR A 325 7.57 5.12 -14.28
CA THR A 325 9.00 5.02 -14.59
C THR A 325 9.28 4.00 -15.67
N LEU A 326 8.41 3.01 -15.86
CA LEU A 326 8.54 2.03 -16.93
C LEU A 326 8.52 2.70 -18.32
N ALA A 327 7.68 3.71 -18.55
CA ALA A 327 7.66 4.46 -19.81
C ALA A 327 8.95 5.27 -20.00
N ILE A 328 9.48 5.84 -18.91
CA ILE A 328 10.79 6.52 -18.88
C ILE A 328 11.89 5.52 -19.25
N ASP A 329 11.86 4.33 -18.65
CA ASP A 329 12.82 3.27 -18.85
C ASP A 329 12.82 2.80 -20.30
N MET A 330 11.65 2.57 -20.89
CA MET A 330 11.54 2.20 -22.31
C MET A 330 12.09 3.30 -23.22
N GLN A 331 11.78 4.57 -22.95
CA GLN A 331 12.31 5.70 -23.73
C GLN A 331 13.84 5.84 -23.59
N MET A 332 14.39 5.62 -22.38
CA MET A 332 15.83 5.66 -22.14
C MET A 332 16.54 4.46 -22.75
N ILE A 333 15.95 3.26 -22.71
CA ILE A 333 16.47 2.07 -23.39
C ILE A 333 16.53 2.31 -24.91
N GLN A 334 15.49 2.89 -25.50
CA GLN A 334 15.48 3.19 -26.94
C GLN A 334 16.50 4.26 -27.35
N SER A 335 16.72 5.28 -26.51
CA SER A 335 17.58 6.42 -26.85
C SER A 335 19.04 6.28 -26.39
N MET A 336 19.30 5.52 -25.33
CA MET A 336 20.61 5.37 -24.69
C MET A 336 21.10 3.92 -24.62
N GLY A 337 20.29 2.94 -25.05
CA GLY A 337 20.61 1.51 -24.96
C GLY A 337 20.42 0.90 -23.56
N GLY A 338 19.99 1.68 -22.56
CA GLY A 338 19.77 1.21 -21.19
C GLY A 338 19.13 2.25 -20.27
N THR A 339 18.78 1.85 -19.04
CA THR A 339 18.22 2.74 -18.01
C THR A 339 19.06 2.71 -16.72
N PRO A 340 19.48 3.88 -16.18
CA PRO A 340 20.14 3.95 -14.87
C PRO A 340 19.17 3.78 -13.69
N VAL A 341 17.85 3.81 -13.95
CA VAL A 341 16.81 3.77 -12.91
C VAL A 341 16.73 2.39 -12.25
N TRP A 342 16.81 1.30 -13.02
CA TRP A 342 16.65 -0.06 -12.46
C TRP A 342 17.69 -0.41 -11.39
N PRO A 343 19.01 -0.18 -11.59
CA PRO A 343 19.99 -0.37 -10.53
C PRO A 343 19.73 0.47 -9.28
N LEU A 344 19.30 1.73 -9.45
CA LEU A 344 18.96 2.61 -8.32
C LEU A 344 17.75 2.11 -7.53
N ILE A 345 16.73 1.61 -8.22
CA ILE A 345 15.57 0.97 -7.59
C ILE A 345 16.01 -0.27 -6.80
N ALA A 346 16.84 -1.13 -7.40
CA ALA A 346 17.34 -2.32 -6.73
C ALA A 346 18.13 -1.97 -5.46
N LEU A 347 19.04 -1.00 -5.53
CA LEU A 347 19.81 -0.52 -4.38
C LEU A 347 18.92 0.11 -3.30
N SER A 348 17.91 0.90 -3.69
CA SER A 348 16.93 1.47 -2.74
C SER A 348 16.18 0.36 -1.99
N ASN A 349 15.77 -0.70 -2.71
CA ASN A 349 15.07 -1.83 -2.11
C ASN A 349 15.98 -2.65 -1.18
N ILE A 350 17.25 -2.85 -1.54
CA ILE A 350 18.25 -3.51 -0.70
C ILE A 350 18.53 -2.68 0.57
N ALA A 351 18.71 -1.36 0.43
CA ALA A 351 18.96 -0.47 1.57
C ALA A 351 17.78 -0.50 2.56
N GLN A 352 16.56 -0.46 2.02
CA GLN A 352 15.33 -0.64 2.77
C GLN A 352 15.28 -2.01 3.47
N ALA A 353 15.68 -3.09 2.79
CA ALA A 353 15.75 -4.44 3.37
C ALA A 353 16.70 -4.53 4.55
N SER A 354 17.91 -4.02 4.34
CA SER A 354 18.99 -3.99 5.34
C SER A 354 18.59 -3.16 6.56
N ALA A 355 17.87 -2.05 6.38
CA ALA A 355 17.35 -1.24 7.49
C ALA A 355 16.36 -2.03 8.37
N VAL A 356 15.44 -2.78 7.76
CA VAL A 356 14.49 -3.62 8.51
C VAL A 356 15.20 -4.76 9.22
N LEU A 357 16.18 -5.40 8.56
CA LEU A 357 17.01 -6.45 9.18
C LEU A 357 17.79 -5.90 10.38
N ALA A 358 18.38 -4.71 10.26
CA ALA A 358 19.09 -4.05 11.35
C ALA A 358 18.17 -3.80 12.55
N ILE A 359 16.92 -3.36 12.32
CA ILE A 359 15.92 -3.20 13.40
C ILE A 359 15.61 -4.54 14.08
N VAL A 360 15.49 -5.64 13.33
CA VAL A 360 15.26 -6.98 13.91
C VAL A 360 16.42 -7.42 14.80
N LEU A 361 17.67 -7.15 14.39
CA LEU A 361 18.86 -7.52 15.14
C LEU A 361 19.04 -6.65 16.40
N VAL A 362 18.74 -5.35 16.31
CA VAL A 362 18.95 -4.38 17.40
C VAL A 362 17.78 -4.36 18.39
N SER A 363 16.55 -4.58 17.96
CA SER A 363 15.37 -4.43 18.83
C SER A 363 15.18 -5.63 19.76
N LYS A 364 15.13 -5.35 21.06
CA LYS A 364 14.82 -6.34 22.13
C LYS A 364 13.35 -6.36 22.54
N LYS A 365 12.52 -5.46 22.01
CA LYS A 365 11.11 -5.31 22.43
C LYS A 365 10.20 -6.21 21.60
N ALA A 366 9.33 -6.98 22.26
CA ALA A 366 8.46 -7.97 21.61
C ALA A 366 7.54 -7.38 20.53
N ASN A 367 6.98 -6.19 20.79
CA ASN A 367 6.09 -5.47 19.87
C ASN A 367 6.78 -5.02 18.57
N GLU A 368 8.05 -4.65 18.63
CA GLU A 368 8.82 -4.23 17.45
C GLU A 368 9.20 -5.46 16.62
N ARG A 369 9.54 -6.58 17.28
CA ARG A 369 9.88 -7.85 16.61
C ARG A 369 8.68 -8.51 15.92
N GLU A 370 7.47 -8.42 16.48
CA GLU A 370 6.23 -8.92 15.82
C GLU A 370 5.98 -8.32 14.43
N ILE A 371 6.44 -7.08 14.20
CA ILE A 371 6.22 -6.36 12.93
C ILE A 371 7.48 -6.43 12.04
N SER A 372 8.67 -6.28 12.63
CA SER A 372 9.94 -6.24 11.92
C SER A 372 10.42 -7.60 11.43
N VAL A 373 10.18 -8.70 12.17
CA VAL A 373 10.61 -10.05 11.75
C VAL A 373 9.91 -10.51 10.46
N PRO A 374 8.56 -10.44 10.33
CA PRO A 374 7.90 -10.76 9.06
C PRO A 374 8.28 -9.79 7.93
N ALA A 375 8.65 -8.55 8.23
CA ALA A 375 9.09 -7.58 7.24
C ALA A 375 10.52 -7.84 6.75
N ALA A 376 11.45 -8.23 7.64
CA ALA A 376 12.82 -8.58 7.28
C ALA A 376 12.87 -9.84 6.42
N ILE A 377 12.11 -10.88 6.77
CA ILE A 377 12.03 -12.13 5.98
C ILE A 377 11.50 -11.85 4.56
N ARG A 378 10.54 -10.94 4.43
CA ARG A 378 10.01 -10.51 3.12
C ARG A 378 10.99 -9.64 2.35
N SER A 379 11.66 -8.70 3.01
CA SER A 379 12.52 -7.76 2.29
C SER A 379 13.83 -8.37 1.81
N ASN A 380 14.41 -9.30 2.58
CA ASN A 380 15.69 -9.93 2.25
C ASN A 380 15.58 -10.99 1.13
N ARG A 381 14.34 -11.38 0.76
CA ARG A 381 14.07 -12.38 -0.29
C ARG A 381 13.38 -11.84 -1.54
N THR A 382 12.81 -10.63 -1.52
CA THR A 382 11.85 -10.25 -2.57
C THR A 382 11.92 -8.82 -3.12
N GLY A 383 12.77 -7.94 -2.58
CA GLY A 383 12.89 -6.57 -3.10
C GLY A 383 11.58 -5.76 -3.17
N ASN A 384 10.56 -6.12 -2.37
CA ASN A 384 9.18 -5.64 -2.55
C ASN A 384 8.77 -4.61 -1.46
N VAL A 385 8.41 -3.41 -1.89
CA VAL A 385 8.54 -2.12 -1.15
C VAL A 385 7.32 -1.74 -0.29
N ARG A 386 6.13 -2.31 -0.54
CA ARG A 386 4.87 -1.78 0.03
C ARG A 386 4.70 -1.94 1.54
N TYR A 387 5.52 -2.77 2.20
CA TYR A 387 5.43 -3.03 3.64
C TYR A 387 6.58 -2.46 4.47
N GLN A 388 7.65 -1.99 3.84
CA GLN A 388 8.72 -1.25 4.52
C GLN A 388 8.17 -0.04 5.29
N PHE A 389 7.15 0.61 4.71
CA PHE A 389 6.68 1.92 5.15
C PHE A 389 5.84 1.91 6.43
N LYS A 390 5.13 0.83 6.74
CA LYS A 390 4.36 0.74 8.00
C LYS A 390 5.29 0.65 9.22
N ILE A 391 6.59 0.43 9.02
CA ILE A 391 7.62 0.42 10.05
C ILE A 391 8.46 1.71 9.99
N SER A 392 8.92 2.15 8.82
CA SER A 392 9.83 3.30 8.75
C SER A 392 9.21 4.64 9.18
N PHE A 393 7.93 4.91 8.85
CA PHE A 393 7.31 6.21 9.16
C PHE A 393 6.83 6.40 10.61
N PRO A 394 6.14 5.43 11.25
CA PRO A 394 5.74 5.59 12.66
C PRO A 394 6.92 5.55 13.64
N TYR A 395 8.07 4.99 13.23
CA TYR A 395 9.28 5.00 14.07
C TYR A 395 10.12 6.27 13.91
N ALA A 396 10.17 6.89 12.72
CA ALA A 396 10.86 8.16 12.51
C ALA A 396 10.19 9.34 13.27
N MET A 397 8.88 9.25 13.54
CA MET A 397 8.13 10.27 14.29
C MET A 397 7.99 9.98 15.80
N ARG A 398 8.50 8.84 16.30
CA ARG A 398 8.52 8.55 17.74
C ARG A 398 9.75 9.18 18.38
N ASN A 399 9.51 10.30 19.06
CA ASN A 399 10.38 11.00 20.00
C ASN A 399 11.43 10.08 20.66
N ASP A 400 12.69 10.18 20.25
CA ASP A 400 13.74 10.76 21.09
C ASP A 400 15.07 10.84 20.35
N ARG A 401 15.77 11.94 20.62
CA ARG A 401 17.02 12.46 20.02
C ARG A 401 18.25 11.53 20.12
N PHE A 402 18.04 10.25 20.42
CA PHE A 402 19.09 9.29 20.78
C PHE A 402 19.47 8.31 19.66
N CYS A 403 18.54 7.92 18.78
CA CYS A 403 18.84 6.90 17.77
C CYS A 403 19.54 7.45 16.52
N ILE A 404 19.10 8.62 16.03
CA ILE A 404 19.64 9.23 14.80
C ILE A 404 21.07 9.74 15.03
N ARG A 405 21.39 10.30 16.20
CA ARG A 405 22.75 10.81 16.51
C ARG A 405 23.82 9.71 16.53
N ARG A 406 23.52 8.49 17.01
CA ARG A 406 24.50 7.39 17.07
C ARG A 406 24.71 6.67 15.72
N ILE A 407 23.71 6.66 14.86
CA ILE A 407 23.83 6.06 13.52
C ILE A 407 24.53 7.03 12.56
N ALA A 408 24.24 8.34 12.65
CA ALA A 408 24.90 9.36 11.82
C ALA A 408 26.38 9.57 12.18
N LEU A 409 26.76 9.47 13.47
CA LEU A 409 28.16 9.68 13.91
C LEU A 409 29.09 8.47 13.70
N ARG A 410 28.57 7.29 13.30
CA ARG A 410 29.40 6.10 13.03
C ARG A 410 29.54 5.75 11.55
N PHE A 411 28.88 6.47 10.65
CA PHE A 411 28.97 6.28 9.20
C PHE A 411 29.83 7.36 8.49
N GLN A 412 30.61 8.14 9.25
CA GLN A 412 31.38 9.26 8.69
C GLN A 412 32.85 8.93 8.39
N TRP A 413 33.31 7.69 8.58
CA TRP A 413 34.67 7.27 8.22
C TRP A 413 34.68 5.81 7.78
N SER A 414 34.56 5.57 6.46
CA SER A 414 35.21 4.46 5.74
C SER A 414 34.71 4.46 4.29
N VAL A 415 35.14 5.46 3.51
CA VAL A 415 35.24 5.36 2.05
C VAL A 415 36.61 5.92 1.72
N GLY A 416 37.56 5.01 1.54
CA GLY A 416 38.83 5.23 0.84
C GLY A 416 38.80 4.37 -0.41
#